data_AF-A0A1M3HCS5-F1
#
_entry.id   AF-A0A1M3HCS5-F1
#
_cell.length_a   1.000
_cell.length_b   1.000
_cell.length_c   1.000
_cell.angle_alpha   90.00
_cell.angle_beta   90.00
_cell.angle_gamma   90.00
#
_symmetry.space_group_name_H-M   'P 1'
#
loop_
_entity.id
_entity.type
_entity.pdbx_description
1 polymer ?
#
loop_
_entity_poly.entity_id
_entity_poly.type
_entity_poly.pdbx_seq_one_letter_code
_entity_poly.pdbx_strand_id
1 'polypeptide(L)'
;MKYSQWIGIAAAFLLVGACYMPWAYFPDVGKDFTGFFSENNAYGKPGKIFIFLSCFAVPLFLIPRIWAKRTNLVVCALIFAFSLKTYILYTACYRGICPVKHIGIFLVLLASIIMTAAAALPDVKLKN
;
A
#
# COMPACT_ATOMS: atom_id res chain seq x y z
N MET A 1 -7.59 -12.21 -17.42
CA MET A 1 -6.58 -11.77 -18.39
C MET A 1 -5.18 -12.05 -17.85
N LYS A 2 -4.35 -12.89 -18.50
CA LYS A 2 -2.99 -13.33 -18.03
C LYS A 2 -2.11 -12.23 -17.40
N TYR A 3 -2.31 -10.96 -17.75
CA TYR A 3 -1.56 -9.82 -17.24
C TYR A 3 -2.00 -9.31 -15.85
N SER A 4 -3.21 -9.59 -15.38
CA SER A 4 -3.73 -9.05 -14.10
C SER A 4 -2.89 -9.51 -12.89
N GLN A 5 -2.43 -10.75 -12.90
CA GLN A 5 -1.58 -11.31 -11.85
C GLN A 5 -0.22 -10.60 -11.80
N TRP A 6 0.40 -10.38 -12.96
CA TRP A 6 1.68 -9.68 -13.07
C TRP A 6 1.57 -8.21 -12.67
N ILE A 7 0.48 -7.54 -13.06
CA ILE A 7 0.20 -6.15 -12.65
C ILE A 7 0.04 -6.05 -11.13
N GLY A 8 -0.68 -6.99 -10.51
CA GLY A 8 -0.85 -7.04 -9.06
C GLY A 8 0.48 -7.26 -8.30
N ILE A 9 1.33 -8.15 -8.81
CA ILE A 9 2.66 -8.40 -8.23
C ILE A 9 3.57 -7.17 -8.40
N ALA A 10 3.61 -6.57 -9.59
CA ALA A 10 4.38 -5.35 -9.84
C ALA A 10 3.92 -4.20 -8.93
N ALA A 11 2.62 -4.05 -8.72
CA ALA A 11 2.06 -3.06 -7.81
C ALA A 11 2.43 -3.33 -6.34
N ALA A 12 2.50 -4.59 -5.91
CA ALA A 12 2.98 -4.95 -4.57
C ALA A 12 4.44 -4.55 -4.35
N PHE A 13 5.32 -4.79 -5.34
CA PHE A 13 6.70 -4.34 -5.28
C PHE A 13 6.82 -2.82 -5.29
N LEU A 14 5.99 -2.13 -6.09
CA LEU A 14 5.94 -0.67 -6.11
C LEU A 14 5.51 -0.12 -4.74
N LEU A 15 4.50 -0.72 -4.10
CA LEU A 15 4.03 -0.33 -2.77
C LEU A 15 5.13 -0.48 -1.71
N VAL A 16 5.88 -1.58 -1.74
CA VAL A 16 7.04 -1.78 -0.84
C VAL A 16 8.15 -0.78 -1.12
N GLY A 17 8.49 -0.54 -2.39
CA GLY A 17 9.49 0.46 -2.78
C GLY A 17 9.11 1.88 -2.36
N ALA A 18 7.83 2.25 -2.50
CA ALA A 18 7.31 3.54 -2.09
C ALA A 18 7.38 3.75 -0.56
N CYS A 19 7.44 2.70 0.25
CA CYS A 19 7.62 2.83 1.69
C CYS A 19 9.01 3.35 2.12
N TYR A 20 10.03 3.21 1.25
CA TYR A 20 11.38 3.74 1.50
C TYR A 20 11.55 5.20 1.06
N MET A 21 10.60 5.74 0.29
CA MET A 21 10.64 7.12 -0.17
C MET A 21 10.13 8.08 0.92
N PRO A 22 10.54 9.37 0.87
CA PRO A 22 9.94 10.39 1.73
C PRO A 22 8.46 10.56 1.40
N TRP A 23 7.63 10.54 2.44
CA TRP A 23 6.18 10.65 2.33
C TRP A 23 5.70 12.06 2.64
N ALA A 24 6.23 12.65 3.69
CA ALA A 24 5.89 13.98 4.14
C ALA A 24 7.04 14.61 4.90
N TYR A 25 7.27 15.90 4.65
CA TYR A 25 8.23 16.72 5.38
C TYR A 25 7.50 17.48 6.48
N PHE A 26 8.00 17.35 7.72
CA PHE A 26 7.45 18.00 8.90
C PHE A 26 8.35 19.19 9.28
N PRO A 27 7.90 20.45 9.06
CA PRO A 27 8.75 21.63 9.22
C PRO A 27 9.08 21.96 10.68
N ASP A 28 8.35 21.42 11.64
CA ASP A 28 8.59 21.58 13.08
C ASP A 28 9.77 20.73 13.58
N VAL A 29 9.98 19.55 13.00
CA VAL A 29 11.12 18.67 13.30
C VAL A 29 12.25 18.86 12.27
N GLY A 30 11.94 19.44 11.10
CA GLY A 30 12.89 19.62 10.01
C GLY A 30 13.35 18.30 9.38
N LYS A 31 12.51 17.27 9.41
CA LYS A 31 12.83 15.91 8.95
C LYS A 31 11.76 15.36 8.01
N ASP A 32 12.22 14.56 7.05
CA ASP A 32 11.38 13.76 6.18
C ASP A 32 10.96 12.47 6.86
N PHE A 33 9.65 12.21 6.90
CA PHE A 33 9.13 10.97 7.43
C PHE A 33 8.90 9.99 6.28
N THR A 34 9.21 8.72 6.53
CA THR A 34 9.05 7.61 5.57
C THR A 34 8.16 6.54 6.18
N GLY A 35 7.89 5.46 5.44
CA GLY A 35 7.17 4.32 5.98
C GLY A 35 7.87 3.62 7.15
N PHE A 36 9.17 3.86 7.36
CA PHE A 36 9.97 3.21 8.41
C PHE A 36 10.50 4.16 9.47
N PHE A 37 10.52 5.46 9.17
CA PHE A 37 11.06 6.50 10.04
C PHE A 37 9.99 7.52 10.37
N SER A 38 9.68 7.64 11.67
CA SER A 38 8.94 8.75 12.26
C SER A 38 9.64 9.17 13.55
N GLU A 39 9.76 10.47 13.78
CA GLU A 39 10.42 10.99 14.98
C GLU A 39 9.71 10.49 16.24
N ASN A 40 10.46 9.98 17.21
CA ASN A 40 9.95 9.38 18.45
C ASN A 40 8.88 8.29 18.25
N ASN A 41 8.84 7.64 17.08
CA ASN A 41 7.76 6.72 16.68
C ASN A 41 6.34 7.35 16.79
N ALA A 42 6.19 8.67 16.69
CA ALA A 42 4.91 9.35 16.84
C ALA A 42 3.82 8.78 15.91
N TYR A 43 4.20 8.35 14.70
CA TYR A 43 3.31 7.77 13.70
C TYR A 43 3.55 6.27 13.45
N GLY A 44 4.40 5.64 14.25
CA GLY A 44 4.80 4.24 14.10
C GLY A 44 5.58 3.95 12.82
N LYS A 45 5.55 2.68 12.38
CA LYS A 45 6.29 2.17 11.21
C LYS A 45 5.34 1.46 10.23
N PRO A 46 4.47 2.22 9.53
CA PRO A 46 3.45 1.66 8.63
C PRO A 46 4.02 0.79 7.51
N GLY A 47 5.26 1.05 7.06
CA GLY A 47 5.96 0.25 6.06
C GLY A 47 6.09 -1.23 6.43
N LYS A 48 6.19 -1.57 7.73
CA LYS A 48 6.23 -2.97 8.17
C LYS A 48 4.93 -3.72 7.89
N ILE A 49 3.79 -3.05 8.08
CA ILE A 49 2.46 -3.63 7.83
C ILE A 49 2.25 -3.82 6.33
N PHE A 50 2.67 -2.84 5.52
CA PHE A 50 2.63 -2.94 4.06
C PHE A 50 3.48 -4.08 3.52
N ILE A 51 4.71 -4.26 4.02
CA ILE A 51 5.56 -5.40 3.64
C ILE A 51 4.89 -6.71 4.04
N PHE A 52 4.41 -6.82 5.28
CA PHE A 52 3.75 -8.04 5.76
C PHE A 52 2.57 -8.42 4.87
N LEU A 53 1.63 -7.49 4.64
CA LEU A 53 0.46 -7.75 3.79
C LEU A 53 0.83 -8.03 2.33
N SER A 54 1.85 -7.36 1.79
CA SER A 54 2.34 -7.61 0.42
C SER A 54 2.97 -9.00 0.28
N CYS A 55 3.72 -9.45 1.29
CA CYS A 55 4.25 -10.82 1.35
C CYS A 55 3.14 -11.88 1.34
N PHE A 56 1.96 -11.59 1.90
CA PHE A 56 0.79 -12.48 1.81
C PHE A 56 0.06 -12.35 0.46
N ALA A 57 -0.04 -11.14 -0.09
CA ALA A 57 -0.74 -10.89 -1.35
C ALA A 57 -0.02 -11.52 -2.57
N VAL A 58 1.31 -11.46 -2.63
CA VAL A 58 2.09 -11.97 -3.79
C VAL A 58 1.86 -13.48 -4.04
N PRO A 59 1.98 -14.38 -3.05
CA PRO A 59 1.62 -15.79 -3.24
C PRO A 59 0.16 -15.99 -3.65
N LEU A 60 -0.76 -15.21 -3.10
CA LEU A 60 -2.19 -15.28 -3.43
C LEU A 60 -2.47 -14.87 -4.88
N PHE A 61 -1.66 -13.97 -5.46
CA PHE A 61 -1.71 -13.66 -6.89
C PHE A 61 -1.20 -14.80 -7.78
N LEU A 62 -0.29 -15.65 -7.29
CA LEU A 62 0.30 -16.76 -8.08
C LEU A 62 -0.58 -18.01 -8.10
N ILE A 63 -1.40 -18.24 -7.07
CA ILE A 63 -2.21 -19.45 -6.94
C ILE A 63 -3.52 -19.33 -7.75
N PRO A 64 -3.74 -20.11 -8.83
CA PRO A 64 -4.94 -20.02 -9.66
C PRO A 64 -6.13 -20.78 -9.06
N ARG A 65 -6.44 -20.54 -7.78
CA ARG A 65 -7.58 -21.15 -7.06
C ARG A 65 -8.63 -20.08 -6.74
N ILE A 66 -9.91 -20.46 -6.81
CA ILE A 66 -11.04 -19.55 -6.54
C ILE A 66 -10.99 -19.01 -5.10
N TRP A 67 -10.63 -19.84 -4.12
CA TRP A 67 -10.49 -19.40 -2.73
C TRP A 67 -9.34 -18.41 -2.54
N ALA A 68 -8.17 -18.69 -3.13
CA ALA A 68 -7.01 -17.79 -3.09
C ALA A 68 -7.34 -16.42 -3.68
N LYS A 69 -8.19 -16.37 -4.71
CA LYS A 69 -8.63 -15.12 -5.29
C LYS A 69 -9.56 -14.31 -4.37
N ARG A 70 -10.53 -14.96 -3.73
CA ARG A 70 -11.43 -14.30 -2.78
C ARG A 70 -10.66 -13.74 -1.58
N THR A 71 -9.71 -14.51 -1.06
CA THR A 71 -8.84 -14.04 0.04
C THR A 71 -7.90 -12.92 -0.42
N ASN A 72 -7.35 -12.99 -1.64
CA ASN A 72 -6.51 -11.92 -2.19
C ASN A 72 -7.26 -10.58 -2.29
N LEU A 73 -8.52 -10.60 -2.72
CA LEU A 73 -9.33 -9.39 -2.80
C LEU A 73 -9.51 -8.75 -1.41
N VAL A 74 -9.76 -9.56 -0.38
CA VAL A 74 -9.87 -9.08 1.01
C VAL A 74 -8.53 -8.50 1.49
N VAL A 75 -7.41 -9.19 1.23
CA VAL A 75 -6.07 -8.71 1.60
C VAL A 75 -5.74 -7.39 0.90
N CYS A 76 -6.02 -7.27 -0.41
CA CYS A 76 -5.79 -6.03 -1.15
C CYS A 76 -6.69 -4.89 -0.66
N ALA A 77 -7.95 -5.18 -0.32
CA ALA A 77 -8.84 -4.18 0.28
C ALA A 77 -8.34 -3.70 1.65
N LEU A 78 -7.77 -4.58 2.47
CA LEU A 78 -7.12 -4.20 3.74
C LEU A 78 -5.88 -3.32 3.51
N ILE A 79 -5.05 -3.65 2.51
CA ILE A 79 -3.91 -2.82 2.11
C ILE A 79 -4.40 -1.42 1.69
N PHE A 80 -5.46 -1.35 0.88
CA PHE A 80 -6.05 -0.08 0.46
C PHE A 80 -6.59 0.72 1.64
N ALA A 81 -7.40 0.12 2.52
CA ALA A 81 -7.93 0.78 3.70
C ALA A 81 -6.82 1.29 4.63
N PHE A 82 -5.76 0.49 4.83
CA PHE A 82 -4.61 0.90 5.63
C PHE A 82 -3.83 2.04 4.97
N SER A 83 -3.64 2.01 3.64
CA SER A 83 -3.02 3.12 2.88
C SER A 83 -3.79 4.42 2.98
N LEU A 84 -5.13 4.36 2.94
CA LEU A 84 -5.97 5.55 3.10
C LEU A 84 -5.83 6.13 4.51
N LYS A 85 -5.87 5.28 5.54
CA LYS A 85 -5.60 5.69 6.93
C LYS A 85 -4.23 6.36 7.05
N THR A 86 -3.19 5.75 6.50
CA THR A 86 -1.83 6.29 6.55
C THR A 86 -1.71 7.62 5.80
N TYR A 87 -2.35 7.74 4.63
CA TYR A 87 -2.39 8.99 3.88
C TYR A 87 -3.01 10.12 4.71
N ILE A 88 -4.18 9.88 5.31
CA ILE A 88 -4.85 10.89 6.15
C ILE A 88 -3.96 11.26 7.35
N LEU A 89 -3.37 10.26 8.02
CA LEU A 89 -2.55 10.47 9.20
C LEU A 89 -1.29 11.31 8.93
N TYR A 90 -0.60 11.06 7.81
CA TYR A 90 0.63 11.77 7.44
C TYR A 90 0.39 13.13 6.78
N THR A 91 -0.82 13.38 6.28
CA THR A 91 -1.17 14.64 5.60
C THR A 91 -2.00 15.59 6.46
N ALA A 92 -2.52 15.12 7.59
CA ALA A 92 -3.27 15.95 8.53
C ALA A 92 -2.37 17.00 9.18
N CYS A 93 -2.87 18.24 9.24
CA CYS A 93 -2.22 19.30 10.01
C CYS A 93 -2.51 19.12 11.50
N TYR A 94 -1.52 19.37 12.35
CA TYR A 94 -1.71 19.42 13.80
C TYR A 94 -1.17 20.74 14.35
N ARG A 95 -1.88 21.33 15.31
CA ARG A 95 -1.46 22.57 16.01
C ARG A 95 -1.08 23.72 15.07
N GLY A 96 -1.73 23.82 13.90
CA GLY A 96 -1.47 24.86 12.90
C GLY A 96 -0.27 24.61 11.99
N ILE A 97 0.41 23.47 12.12
CA ILE A 97 1.56 23.07 11.31
C ILE A 97 1.09 22.03 10.29
N CYS A 98 1.31 22.31 9.01
CA CYS A 98 0.91 21.42 7.93
C CYS A 98 2.12 20.74 7.30
N PRO A 99 2.12 19.40 7.19
CA PRO A 99 3.19 18.68 6.53
C PRO A 99 3.19 18.93 5.02
N VAL A 100 4.38 19.01 4.44
CA VAL A 100 4.56 19.12 2.98
C VAL A 100 4.51 17.70 2.40
N LYS A 101 3.56 17.46 1.48
CA LYS A 101 3.33 16.14 0.90
C LYS A 101 4.40 15.84 -0.15
N HIS A 102 5.04 14.68 -0.06
CA HIS A 102 5.98 14.18 -1.07
C HIS A 102 5.36 13.07 -1.92
N ILE A 103 6.05 12.71 -3.01
CA ILE A 103 5.54 11.75 -3.99
C ILE A 103 5.32 10.35 -3.39
N GLY A 104 6.07 9.98 -2.34
CA GLY A 104 6.01 8.64 -1.75
C GLY A 104 4.62 8.27 -1.22
N ILE A 105 3.93 9.21 -0.54
CA ILE A 105 2.59 8.94 0.01
C ILE A 105 1.56 8.69 -1.10
N PHE A 106 1.68 9.42 -2.22
CA PHE A 106 0.80 9.26 -3.38
C PHE A 106 1.07 7.95 -4.10
N LEU A 107 2.34 7.54 -4.21
CA LEU A 107 2.72 6.25 -4.79
C LEU A 107 2.16 5.08 -3.99
N VAL A 108 2.20 5.13 -2.65
CA VAL A 108 1.62 4.07 -1.80
C VAL A 108 0.11 3.95 -2.04
N LEU A 109 -0.61 5.08 -2.11
CA LEU A 109 -2.06 5.10 -2.36
C LEU A 109 -2.40 4.61 -3.77
N LEU A 110 -1.64 5.04 -4.78
CA LEU A 110 -1.86 4.62 -6.17
C LEU A 110 -1.57 3.12 -6.33
N ALA A 111 -0.51 2.62 -5.72
CA ALA A 111 -0.16 1.20 -5.74
C ALA A 111 -1.26 0.33 -5.12
N SER A 112 -1.83 0.73 -3.99
CA SER A 112 -2.88 -0.03 -3.32
C SER A 112 -4.18 -0.07 -4.13
N ILE A 113 -4.52 1.01 -4.83
CA ILE A 113 -5.63 1.04 -5.80
C ILE A 113 -5.38 0.05 -6.94
N ILE A 114 -4.19 0.06 -7.53
CA ILE A 114 -3.83 -0.87 -8.62
C ILE A 114 -3.90 -2.32 -8.13
N MET A 115 -3.35 -2.63 -6.95
CA MET A 115 -3.42 -3.98 -6.37
C MET A 115 -4.87 -4.45 -6.22
N THR A 116 -5.75 -3.57 -5.73
CA THR A 116 -7.16 -3.88 -5.51
C THR A 116 -7.90 -4.09 -6.84
N ALA A 117 -7.65 -3.23 -7.84
CA ALA A 117 -8.20 -3.40 -9.18
C ALA A 117 -7.72 -4.71 -9.83
N ALA A 118 -6.43 -5.03 -9.71
CA ALA A 118 -5.85 -6.27 -10.22
C ALA A 118 -6.42 -7.53 -9.55
N ALA A 119 -6.75 -7.45 -8.26
CA ALA A 119 -7.39 -8.55 -7.52
C ALA A 119 -8.88 -8.73 -7.92
N ALA A 120 -9.58 -7.65 -8.28
CA ALA A 120 -10.98 -7.68 -8.68
C ALA A 120 -11.21 -8.29 -10.08
N LEU A 121 -10.27 -8.10 -11.03
CA LEU A 121 -10.43 -8.54 -12.42
C LEU A 121 -10.44 -10.08 -12.58
N PRO A 122 -11.44 -10.70 -13.23
CA PRO A 122 -11.55 -12.15 -13.43
C PRO A 122 -10.46 -12.74 -14.34
N ASP A 123 -9.82 -13.83 -13.89
CA ASP A 123 -8.84 -14.61 -14.68
C ASP A 123 -9.17 -16.09 -14.78
N VAL A 124 -9.85 -16.63 -13.76
CA VAL A 124 -10.33 -18.00 -13.77
C VAL A 124 -11.50 -18.11 -14.74
N LYS A 125 -11.32 -18.87 -15.83
CA LYS A 125 -12.44 -19.39 -16.62
C LYS A 125 -13.28 -20.25 -15.68
N LEU A 126 -14.50 -19.80 -15.38
CA LEU A 126 -15.50 -20.61 -14.68
C LEU A 126 -15.80 -21.81 -15.60
N LYS A 127 -15.29 -22.98 -15.25
CA LYS A 127 -15.78 -24.23 -15.82
C LYS A 127 -17.05 -24.55 -15.04
N ASN A 128 -18.20 -24.30 -15.67
CA ASN A 128 -19.50 -24.78 -15.21
C ASN A 128 -19.45 -26.28 -14.96
#